data_AF-A0A925XFB5-F1
#
_entry.id   AF-A0A925XFB5-F1
#
_cell.length_a   1.000
_cell.length_b   1.000
_cell.length_c   1.000
_cell.angle_alpha   90.00
_cell.angle_beta   90.00
_cell.angle_gamma   90.00
#
_symmetry.space_group_name_H-M   'P 1'
#
loop_
_entity.id
_entity.type
_entity.pdbx_description
1 polymer ?
#
loop_
_entity_poly.entity_id
_entity_poly.type
_entity_poly.pdbx_seq_one_letter_code
_entity_poly.pdbx_strand_id
1 'polypeptide(L)'
;MKEKITASSKITEAQNIGTATGKPYAYVVNWDSFQSLQLLSALLNKKVQVRFAEKDFESEGKKYVAGSLIITRAGNEKLGESFDKIVSEASQRLSVSVAAIKSGAVTQGSDFGSGYVSVIKAPKVAVIGGNSVSPTAFGDIWHYFDQQIDYPVTVIDASYLGNVDFSAFNVMILPSGSYGNILTEKRLEDLSEWVNKGGKLIALDNAVASLAGKAGFEIKKKEDKKEDPKQDSYELLKNYGNRERESLSEDIPGAIYRLDLDNSHPLAFGFSKSFMVLKGNGTPYAFLKPGMGWNVGTIKTNNHISGFVGSKTKAKLVNSVVFGVQDMGNGKVIYLTDSPIFRGFWHSGKLLFGNAVFLVGN
;
A
#
# COMPACT_ATOMS: atom_id res chain seq x y z
N MET A 1 26.20 -9.52 38.28
CA MET A 1 26.25 -10.28 37.02
C MET A 1 26.13 -9.31 35.87
N LYS A 2 27.17 -9.16 35.04
CA LYS A 2 27.10 -8.41 33.78
C LYS A 2 26.94 -9.46 32.67
N GLU A 3 25.72 -9.68 32.20
CA GLU A 3 25.49 -10.54 31.04
C GLU A 3 25.84 -9.77 29.77
N LYS A 4 26.82 -10.31 29.05
CA LYS A 4 27.29 -9.82 27.76
C LYS A 4 26.40 -10.49 26.70
N ILE A 5 25.55 -9.71 26.05
CA ILE A 5 24.71 -10.20 24.95
C ILE A 5 25.61 -10.39 23.73
N THR A 6 25.91 -11.64 23.40
CA THR A 6 26.61 -12.01 22.17
C THR A 6 25.60 -12.04 21.02
N ALA A 7 25.61 -11.00 20.18
CA ALA A 7 24.83 -11.00 18.95
C ALA A 7 25.40 -12.03 17.97
N SER A 8 24.72 -13.16 17.80
CA SER A 8 24.99 -14.09 16.69
C SER A 8 24.21 -13.60 15.47
N SER A 9 24.77 -12.64 14.72
CA SER A 9 24.29 -12.34 13.38
C SER A 9 24.88 -13.36 12.41
N LYS A 10 24.11 -14.40 12.06
CA LYS A 10 24.35 -15.08 10.79
C LYS A 10 23.99 -14.09 9.69
N ILE A 11 25.00 -13.40 9.18
CA ILE A 11 24.93 -12.67 7.92
C ILE A 11 24.79 -13.75 6.85
N THR A 12 23.57 -13.92 6.32
CA THR A 12 23.38 -14.71 5.11
C THR A 12 24.03 -13.92 3.98
N GLU A 13 25.19 -14.38 3.51
CA GLU A 13 25.82 -13.85 2.32
C GLU A 13 24.80 -13.83 1.17
N ALA A 14 24.64 -12.66 0.54
CA ALA A 14 23.91 -12.56 -0.70
C ALA A 14 24.61 -13.47 -1.72
N GLN A 15 23.96 -14.57 -2.11
CA GLN A 15 24.41 -15.35 -3.26
C GLN A 15 24.29 -14.45 -4.48
N ASN A 16 25.42 -13.84 -4.83
CA ASN A 16 25.68 -13.18 -6.09
C ASN A 16 25.20 -14.07 -7.22
N ILE A 17 24.55 -13.43 -8.19
CA ILE A 17 24.11 -13.95 -9.48
C ILE A 17 24.80 -15.28 -9.75
N GLY A 18 24.08 -16.39 -9.59
CA GLY A 18 24.55 -17.66 -10.14
C GLY A 18 24.85 -17.35 -11.59
N THR A 19 26.13 -17.32 -11.95
CA THR A 19 26.61 -16.97 -13.28
C THR A 19 25.89 -17.90 -14.24
N ALA A 20 24.80 -17.42 -14.82
CA ALA A 20 24.04 -18.15 -15.79
C ALA A 20 24.95 -18.20 -17.02
N THR A 21 25.67 -19.30 -17.15
CA THR A 21 26.35 -19.67 -18.38
C THR A 21 25.25 -19.94 -19.42
N GLY A 22 24.79 -18.89 -20.10
CA GLY A 22 23.77 -18.95 -21.15
C GLY A 22 22.81 -17.76 -21.18
N LYS A 23 21.90 -17.74 -22.17
CA LYS A 23 20.77 -16.81 -22.25
C LYS A 23 19.58 -17.37 -21.48
N PRO A 24 19.28 -16.92 -20.25
CA PRO A 24 18.13 -17.43 -19.51
C PRO A 24 16.81 -17.09 -20.20
N TYR A 25 15.79 -17.92 -19.97
CA TYR A 25 14.44 -17.68 -20.44
C TYR A 25 13.81 -16.48 -19.72
N ALA A 26 14.00 -16.42 -18.40
CA ALA A 26 13.50 -15.35 -17.55
C ALA A 26 14.39 -15.14 -16.32
N TYR A 27 14.18 -14.00 -15.67
CA TYR A 27 14.68 -13.70 -14.33
C TYR A 27 13.51 -13.65 -13.35
N VAL A 28 13.68 -14.23 -12.17
CA VAL A 28 12.66 -14.25 -11.11
C VAL A 28 13.20 -13.67 -9.82
N VAL A 29 12.37 -12.87 -9.14
CA VAL A 29 12.73 -12.16 -7.91
C VAL A 29 11.61 -12.34 -6.89
N ASN A 30 11.95 -12.76 -5.67
CA ASN A 30 10.98 -12.80 -4.58
C ASN A 30 10.49 -11.39 -4.22
N TRP A 31 9.19 -11.27 -4.01
CA TRP A 31 8.55 -10.02 -3.62
C TRP A 31 8.31 -9.98 -2.11
N ASP A 32 9.37 -9.75 -1.35
CA ASP A 32 9.38 -9.83 0.12
C ASP A 32 10.13 -8.67 0.80
N SER A 33 10.68 -7.74 0.00
CA SER A 33 11.56 -6.67 0.49
C SER A 33 11.34 -5.35 -0.24
N PHE A 34 11.73 -4.26 0.41
CA PHE A 34 11.69 -2.93 -0.22
C PHE A 34 12.67 -2.84 -1.41
N GLN A 35 13.77 -3.59 -1.37
CA GLN A 35 14.75 -3.65 -2.45
C GLN A 35 14.16 -4.31 -3.70
N SER A 36 13.31 -5.33 -3.57
CA SER A 36 12.57 -5.91 -4.70
C SER A 36 11.67 -4.88 -5.39
N LEU A 37 11.07 -3.96 -4.63
CA LEU A 37 10.32 -2.83 -5.17
C LEU A 37 11.22 -1.79 -5.86
N GLN A 38 12.38 -1.46 -5.28
CA GLN A 38 13.35 -0.58 -5.94
C GLN A 38 13.85 -1.17 -7.26
N LEU A 39 14.02 -2.49 -7.31
CA LEU A 39 14.38 -3.21 -8.54
C LEU A 39 13.27 -3.09 -9.58
N LEU A 40 12.01 -3.32 -9.19
CA LEU A 40 10.86 -3.12 -10.08
C LEU A 40 10.86 -1.70 -10.66
N SER A 41 10.99 -0.68 -9.80
CA SER A 41 11.04 0.72 -10.24
C SER A 41 12.15 0.97 -11.28
N ALA A 42 13.37 0.51 -10.99
CA ALA A 42 14.51 0.65 -11.89
C ALA A 42 14.27 -0.02 -13.26
N LEU A 43 13.66 -1.20 -13.27
CA LEU A 43 13.31 -1.93 -14.48
C LEU A 43 12.23 -1.19 -15.30
N LEU A 44 11.17 -0.70 -14.64
CA LEU A 44 10.11 0.05 -15.30
C LEU A 44 10.62 1.36 -15.92
N ASN A 45 11.54 2.08 -15.25
CA ASN A 45 12.18 3.28 -15.81
C ASN A 45 13.00 2.98 -17.07
N LYS A 46 13.59 1.78 -17.16
CA LYS A 46 14.27 1.29 -18.35
C LYS A 46 13.33 0.65 -19.37
N LYS A 47 12.00 0.78 -19.18
CA LYS A 47 10.95 0.24 -20.05
C LYS A 47 11.02 -1.27 -20.23
N VAL A 48 11.56 -1.97 -19.22
CA VAL A 48 11.51 -3.43 -19.11
C VAL A 48 10.12 -3.82 -18.66
N GLN A 49 9.49 -4.73 -19.40
CA GLN A 49 8.22 -5.32 -19.03
C GLN A 49 8.45 -6.34 -17.92
N VAL A 50 7.73 -6.18 -16.81
CA VAL A 50 7.77 -7.05 -15.64
C VAL A 50 6.38 -7.63 -15.41
N ARG A 51 6.31 -8.90 -15.03
CA ARG A 51 5.07 -9.55 -14.57
C ARG A 51 5.19 -9.90 -13.09
N PHE A 52 4.08 -10.15 -12.42
CA PHE A 52 4.07 -10.75 -11.09
C PHE A 52 3.18 -11.99 -11.07
N ALA A 53 3.54 -12.96 -10.23
CA ALA A 53 2.69 -14.12 -9.96
C ALA A 53 1.68 -13.80 -8.87
N GLU A 54 0.41 -14.15 -9.07
CA GLU A 54 -0.65 -13.95 -8.07
C GLU A 54 -0.70 -15.06 -7.01
N LYS A 55 0.02 -16.16 -7.26
CA LYS A 55 0.10 -17.33 -6.38
C LYS A 55 1.54 -17.78 -6.22
N ASP A 56 1.78 -18.49 -5.13
CA ASP A 56 3.05 -19.18 -4.90
C ASP A 56 3.32 -20.19 -6.02
N PHE A 57 4.60 -20.36 -6.37
CA PHE A 57 5.05 -21.34 -7.34
C PHE A 57 6.46 -21.84 -7.03
N GLU A 58 6.83 -22.97 -7.63
CA GLU A 58 8.16 -23.55 -7.54
C GLU A 58 8.75 -23.77 -8.93
N SER A 59 9.99 -23.33 -9.16
CA SER A 59 10.69 -23.52 -10.42
C SER A 59 12.17 -23.82 -10.17
N GLU A 60 12.69 -24.83 -10.84
CA GLU A 60 14.08 -25.30 -10.71
C GLU A 60 14.50 -25.55 -9.24
N GLY A 61 13.57 -26.10 -8.43
CA GLY A 61 13.79 -26.42 -7.01
C GLY A 61 13.79 -25.21 -6.06
N LYS A 62 13.42 -24.01 -6.55
CA LYS A 62 13.29 -22.79 -5.75
C LYS A 62 11.83 -22.37 -5.64
N LYS A 63 11.41 -22.00 -4.43
CA LYS A 63 10.06 -21.51 -4.13
C LYS A 63 9.99 -19.99 -4.24
N TYR A 64 8.89 -19.51 -4.79
CA TYR A 64 8.58 -18.12 -4.99
C TYR A 64 7.18 -17.82 -4.45
N VAL A 65 7.06 -16.72 -3.70
CA VAL A 65 5.81 -16.32 -3.06
C VAL A 65 4.93 -15.49 -4.00
N ALA A 66 3.63 -15.40 -3.72
CA ALA A 66 2.74 -14.46 -4.39
C ALA A 66 3.31 -13.03 -4.37
N GLY A 67 3.21 -12.36 -5.52
CA GLY A 67 3.84 -11.08 -5.82
C GLY A 67 5.21 -11.19 -6.50
N SER A 68 5.85 -12.36 -6.50
CA SER A 68 7.20 -12.53 -7.08
C SER A 68 7.25 -12.05 -8.53
N LEU A 69 8.29 -11.30 -8.85
CA LEU A 69 8.48 -10.68 -10.16
C LEU A 69 9.03 -11.70 -11.14
N ILE A 70 8.46 -11.72 -12.35
CA ILE A 70 8.87 -12.55 -13.47
C ILE A 70 9.22 -11.62 -14.64
N ILE A 71 10.48 -11.64 -15.03
CA ILE A 71 11.04 -10.78 -16.07
C ILE A 71 11.47 -11.68 -17.22
N THR A 72 10.54 -11.99 -18.12
CA THR A 72 10.80 -12.86 -19.26
C THR A 72 11.53 -12.11 -20.37
N ARG A 73 12.34 -12.84 -21.15
CA ARG A 73 12.90 -12.30 -22.40
C ARG A 73 11.79 -12.02 -23.42
N ALA A 74 10.77 -12.88 -23.46
CA ALA A 74 9.57 -12.66 -24.26
C ALA A 74 8.78 -11.43 -23.75
N GLY A 75 8.40 -10.52 -24.63
CA GLY A 75 7.87 -9.19 -24.30
C GLY A 75 8.94 -8.11 -24.04
N ASN A 76 10.21 -8.49 -24.00
CA ASN A 76 11.36 -7.59 -23.84
C ASN A 76 12.35 -7.67 -25.02
N GLU A 77 11.93 -8.24 -26.15
CA GLU A 77 12.76 -8.52 -27.34
C GLU A 77 13.42 -7.24 -27.89
N LYS A 78 12.72 -6.10 -27.79
CA LYS A 78 13.21 -4.77 -28.19
C LYS A 78 14.51 -4.34 -27.48
N LEU A 79 14.83 -4.95 -26.33
CA LEU A 79 16.04 -4.64 -25.56
C LEU A 79 17.26 -5.43 -26.04
N GLY A 80 17.05 -6.48 -26.86
CA GLY A 80 18.12 -7.28 -27.45
C GLY A 80 19.17 -7.74 -26.44
N GLU A 81 20.43 -7.45 -26.72
CA GLU A 81 21.58 -7.79 -25.86
C GLU A 81 21.65 -6.96 -24.57
N SER A 82 20.95 -5.82 -24.50
CA SER A 82 20.92 -4.98 -23.30
C SER A 82 20.04 -5.55 -22.19
N PHE A 83 19.14 -6.50 -22.49
CA PHE A 83 18.20 -7.05 -21.52
C PHE A 83 18.89 -7.62 -20.27
N ASP A 84 19.83 -8.55 -20.47
CA ASP A 84 20.53 -9.22 -19.37
C ASP A 84 21.39 -8.23 -18.58
N LYS A 85 22.03 -7.29 -19.29
CA LYS A 85 22.83 -6.21 -18.69
C LYS A 85 21.98 -5.34 -17.76
N ILE A 86 20.82 -4.84 -18.22
CA ILE A 86 19.92 -3.98 -17.44
C ILE A 86 19.48 -4.69 -16.15
N VAL A 87 19.07 -5.96 -16.24
CA VAL A 87 18.63 -6.73 -15.06
C VAL A 87 19.80 -6.95 -14.10
N SER A 88 20.97 -7.35 -14.61
CA SER A 88 22.15 -7.61 -13.78
C SER A 88 22.68 -6.35 -13.08
N GLU A 89 22.74 -5.21 -13.76
CA GLU A 89 23.21 -3.95 -13.20
C GLU A 89 22.27 -3.45 -12.11
N ALA A 90 20.95 -3.54 -12.35
CA ALA A 90 19.96 -3.14 -11.35
C ALA A 90 19.98 -4.06 -10.12
N SER A 91 20.10 -5.37 -10.32
CA SER A 91 20.25 -6.37 -9.25
C SER A 91 21.50 -6.11 -8.39
N GLN A 92 22.66 -5.91 -9.01
CA GLN A 92 23.92 -5.66 -8.30
C GLN A 92 23.87 -4.34 -7.52
N ARG A 93 23.41 -3.27 -8.17
CA ARG A 93 23.30 -1.94 -7.54
C ARG A 93 22.39 -1.95 -6.31
N LEU A 94 21.32 -2.74 -6.32
CA LEU A 94 20.33 -2.80 -5.24
C LEU A 94 20.55 -3.97 -4.28
N SER A 95 21.57 -4.82 -4.53
CA SER A 95 21.84 -6.03 -3.75
C SER A 95 20.63 -6.98 -3.67
N VAL A 96 19.88 -7.13 -4.77
CA VAL A 96 18.71 -8.01 -4.86
C VAL A 96 19.09 -9.32 -5.52
N SER A 97 18.78 -10.44 -4.88
CA SER A 97 18.99 -11.78 -5.46
C SER A 97 18.00 -12.01 -6.61
N VAL A 98 18.53 -12.33 -7.79
CA VAL A 98 17.76 -12.62 -8.98
C VAL A 98 18.09 -14.03 -9.46
N ALA A 99 17.07 -14.86 -9.59
CA ALA A 99 17.21 -16.22 -10.12
C ALA A 99 17.07 -16.20 -11.65
N ALA A 100 18.10 -16.67 -12.35
CA ALA A 100 18.02 -16.94 -13.79
C ALA A 100 17.44 -18.35 -14.00
N ILE A 101 16.35 -18.45 -14.76
CA ILE A 101 15.68 -19.72 -15.06
C ILE A 101 15.71 -20.01 -16.55
N LYS A 102 15.86 -21.29 -16.89
CA LYS A 102 16.09 -21.78 -18.26
C LYS A 102 14.80 -22.11 -19.01
N SER A 103 13.70 -22.32 -18.29
CA SER A 103 12.40 -22.72 -18.82
C SER A 103 11.27 -21.88 -18.23
N GLY A 104 10.18 -21.74 -18.99
CA GLY A 104 8.92 -21.15 -18.52
C GLY A 104 7.99 -22.15 -17.82
N ALA A 105 8.33 -23.44 -17.83
CA ALA A 105 7.62 -24.48 -17.11
C ALA A 105 7.96 -24.42 -15.62
N VAL A 106 6.94 -24.39 -14.75
CA VAL A 106 7.12 -24.48 -13.31
C VAL A 106 7.03 -25.94 -12.85
N THR A 107 7.76 -26.28 -11.80
CA THR A 107 7.73 -27.62 -11.19
C THR A 107 6.46 -27.82 -10.37
N GLN A 108 5.95 -26.74 -9.76
CA GLN A 108 4.69 -26.72 -9.02
C GLN A 108 4.06 -25.33 -9.07
N GLY A 109 2.73 -25.24 -9.15
CA GLY A 109 2.00 -23.96 -9.19
C GLY A 109 1.57 -23.58 -10.61
N SER A 110 1.47 -22.29 -10.89
CA SER A 110 1.00 -21.79 -12.19
C SER A 110 2.18 -21.40 -13.09
N ASP A 111 2.16 -21.86 -14.35
CA ASP A 111 3.18 -21.49 -15.35
C ASP A 111 3.15 -20.00 -15.68
N PHE A 112 4.23 -19.48 -16.27
CA PHE A 112 4.34 -18.05 -16.60
C PHE A 112 3.39 -17.56 -17.70
N GLY A 113 2.77 -18.48 -18.44
CA GLY A 113 1.72 -18.17 -19.42
C GLY A 113 0.30 -18.31 -18.87
N SER A 114 0.14 -18.64 -17.59
CA SER A 114 -1.17 -18.81 -16.97
C SER A 114 -1.88 -17.47 -16.71
N GLY A 115 -3.20 -17.51 -16.54
CA GLY A 115 -3.99 -16.34 -16.14
C GLY A 115 -3.72 -15.83 -14.71
N TYR A 116 -2.83 -16.49 -13.96
CA TYR A 116 -2.38 -16.06 -12.62
C TYR A 116 -1.06 -15.29 -12.66
N VAL A 117 -0.62 -14.88 -13.85
CA VAL A 117 0.57 -14.06 -14.05
C VAL A 117 0.19 -12.79 -14.79
N SER A 118 0.33 -11.66 -14.10
CA SER A 118 -0.21 -10.37 -14.52
C SER A 118 0.92 -9.41 -14.87
N VAL A 119 0.76 -8.64 -15.95
CA VAL A 119 1.74 -7.64 -16.39
C VAL A 119 1.65 -6.40 -15.50
N ILE A 120 2.78 -5.93 -14.98
CA ILE A 120 2.87 -4.66 -14.26
C ILE A 120 2.93 -3.54 -15.29
N LYS A 121 1.82 -2.80 -15.44
CA LYS A 121 1.80 -1.60 -16.28
C LYS A 121 2.55 -0.50 -15.54
N ALA A 122 3.58 0.10 -16.15
CA ALA A 122 4.31 1.21 -15.56
C ALA A 122 3.36 2.41 -15.33
N PRO A 123 2.93 2.70 -14.09
CA PRO A 123 1.86 3.66 -13.87
C PRO A 123 2.36 5.10 -13.99
N LYS A 124 1.63 5.94 -14.70
CA LYS A 124 1.77 7.40 -14.55
C LYS A 124 1.11 7.82 -13.24
N VAL A 125 1.91 8.26 -12.27
CA VAL A 125 1.46 8.60 -10.92
C VAL A 125 1.32 10.11 -10.76
N ALA A 126 0.19 10.54 -10.24
CA ALA A 126 -0.04 11.89 -9.73
C ALA A 126 -0.20 11.87 -8.21
N VAL A 127 0.36 12.86 -7.53
CA VAL A 127 0.14 13.13 -6.10
C VAL A 127 -0.45 14.52 -5.93
N ILE A 128 -1.50 14.63 -5.10
CA ILE A 128 -2.12 15.92 -4.81
C ILE A 128 -1.30 16.66 -3.75
N GLY A 129 -1.03 17.94 -4.00
CA GLY A 129 -0.36 18.87 -3.10
C GLY A 129 -1.15 20.17 -2.92
N GLY A 130 -0.51 21.17 -2.31
CA GLY A 130 -1.12 22.50 -2.09
C GLY A 130 -1.84 22.64 -0.75
N ASN A 131 -2.57 23.74 -0.58
CA ASN A 131 -3.08 24.22 0.72
C ASN A 131 -4.03 23.27 1.46
N SER A 132 -4.70 22.36 0.75
CA SER A 132 -5.60 21.36 1.35
C SER A 132 -4.88 20.12 1.87
N VAL A 133 -3.57 19.99 1.63
CA VAL A 133 -2.78 18.80 1.91
C VAL A 133 -1.82 19.07 3.06
N SER A 134 -1.65 18.11 3.97
CA SER A 134 -0.64 18.18 5.01
C SER A 134 0.76 18.21 4.37
N PRO A 135 1.60 19.24 4.65
CA PRO A 135 2.93 19.33 4.08
C PRO A 135 3.82 18.12 4.41
N THR A 136 3.67 17.56 5.61
CA THR A 136 4.44 16.38 6.03
C THR A 136 3.97 15.12 5.31
N ALA A 137 2.66 14.95 5.11
CA ALA A 137 2.14 13.78 4.40
C ALA A 137 2.51 13.80 2.91
N PHE A 138 2.46 14.99 2.29
CA PHE A 138 2.95 15.19 0.94
C PHE A 138 4.46 14.95 0.84
N GLY A 139 5.24 15.49 1.77
CA GLY A 139 6.69 15.31 1.84
C GLY A 139 7.11 13.85 1.96
N ASP A 140 6.41 13.05 2.79
CA ASP A 140 6.66 11.61 2.94
C ASP A 140 6.51 10.87 1.58
N ILE A 141 5.45 11.20 0.83
CA ILE A 141 5.17 10.57 -0.48
C ILE A 141 6.15 11.06 -1.54
N TRP A 142 6.42 12.37 -1.64
CA TRP A 142 7.42 12.88 -2.58
C TRP A 142 8.77 12.21 -2.31
N HIS A 143 9.26 12.27 -1.09
CA HIS A 143 10.53 11.65 -0.71
C HIS A 143 10.57 10.15 -1.04
N TYR A 144 9.48 9.42 -0.83
CA TYR A 144 9.37 8.02 -1.23
C TYR A 144 9.63 7.82 -2.73
N PHE A 145 8.93 8.58 -3.59
CA PHE A 145 9.06 8.47 -5.04
C PHE A 145 10.42 8.94 -5.56
N ASP A 146 10.87 10.11 -5.11
CA ASP A 146 12.06 10.79 -5.63
C ASP A 146 13.37 10.21 -5.08
N GLN A 147 13.44 9.99 -3.76
CA GLN A 147 14.69 9.62 -3.10
C GLN A 147 14.80 8.13 -2.79
N GLN A 148 13.68 7.43 -2.60
CA GLN A 148 13.73 6.03 -2.16
C GLN A 148 13.55 5.02 -3.28
N ILE A 149 12.59 5.22 -4.18
CA ILE A 149 12.34 4.28 -5.28
C ILE A 149 12.78 4.81 -6.65
N ASP A 150 13.18 6.08 -6.75
CA ASP A 150 13.56 6.73 -8.01
C ASP A 150 12.51 6.49 -9.10
N TYR A 151 11.26 6.88 -8.85
CA TYR A 151 10.14 6.70 -9.78
C TYR A 151 9.42 8.04 -10.02
N PRO A 152 9.13 8.41 -11.27
CA PRO A 152 8.54 9.71 -11.57
C PRO A 152 7.14 9.86 -10.98
N VAL A 153 6.89 11.01 -10.34
CA VAL A 153 5.59 11.40 -9.82
C VAL A 153 5.28 12.84 -10.25
N THR A 154 4.05 13.09 -10.70
CA THR A 154 3.57 14.44 -11.02
C THR A 154 2.85 15.05 -9.83
N VAL A 155 3.27 16.24 -9.40
CA VAL A 155 2.57 16.98 -8.35
C VAL A 155 1.46 17.81 -8.98
N ILE A 156 0.24 17.64 -8.47
CA ILE A 156 -0.93 18.43 -8.88
C ILE A 156 -1.40 19.22 -7.68
N ASP A 157 -1.40 20.54 -7.76
CA ASP A 157 -1.99 21.35 -6.70
C ASP A 157 -3.52 21.15 -6.67
N ALA A 158 -4.06 20.93 -5.47
CA ALA A 158 -5.45 20.61 -5.25
C ALA A 158 -6.42 21.66 -5.82
N SER A 159 -6.01 22.93 -5.92
CA SER A 159 -6.81 24.00 -6.53
C SER A 159 -7.04 23.79 -8.04
N TYR A 160 -6.12 23.11 -8.72
CA TYR A 160 -6.19 22.82 -10.16
C TYR A 160 -6.95 21.54 -10.48
N LEU A 161 -7.37 20.75 -9.49
CA LEU A 161 -7.96 19.42 -9.69
C LEU A 161 -9.16 19.43 -10.65
N GLY A 162 -9.93 20.52 -10.71
CA GLY A 162 -11.07 20.66 -11.63
C GLY A 162 -10.71 20.87 -13.10
N ASN A 163 -9.45 21.17 -13.42
CA ASN A 163 -8.97 21.42 -14.79
C ASN A 163 -7.98 20.34 -15.26
N VAL A 164 -7.79 19.29 -14.48
CA VAL A 164 -6.85 18.21 -14.78
C VAL A 164 -7.52 17.20 -15.71
N ASP A 165 -6.85 16.85 -16.78
CA ASP A 165 -7.20 15.65 -17.55
C ASP A 165 -6.75 14.40 -16.78
N PHE A 166 -7.69 13.77 -16.07
CA PHE A 166 -7.41 12.56 -15.30
C PHE A 166 -6.93 11.40 -16.18
N SER A 167 -7.26 11.37 -17.48
CA SER A 167 -6.85 10.29 -18.39
C SER A 167 -5.34 10.25 -18.63
N ALA A 168 -4.62 11.34 -18.33
CA ALA A 168 -3.17 11.39 -18.39
C ALA A 168 -2.48 10.53 -17.32
N PHE A 169 -3.21 10.11 -16.28
CA PHE A 169 -2.69 9.40 -15.12
C PHE A 169 -3.37 8.05 -14.91
N ASN A 170 -2.62 7.08 -14.40
CA ASN A 170 -3.14 5.76 -14.02
C ASN A 170 -3.42 5.70 -12.51
N VAL A 171 -2.62 6.41 -11.72
CA VAL A 171 -2.71 6.42 -10.25
C VAL A 171 -2.77 7.86 -9.76
N MET A 172 -3.72 8.14 -8.87
CA MET A 172 -3.84 9.40 -8.15
C MET A 172 -3.75 9.14 -6.65
N ILE A 173 -2.87 9.86 -5.98
CA ILE A 173 -2.62 9.73 -4.55
C ILE A 173 -3.13 10.99 -3.86
N LEU A 174 -4.02 10.81 -2.87
CA LEU A 174 -4.50 11.84 -1.96
C LEU A 174 -3.79 11.66 -0.60
N PRO A 175 -2.74 12.45 -0.30
CA PRO A 175 -2.11 12.43 1.02
C PRO A 175 -3.07 12.92 2.10
N SER A 176 -2.72 12.69 3.37
CA SER A 176 -3.50 13.23 4.50
C SER A 176 -3.73 14.74 4.34
N GLY A 177 -4.98 15.18 4.49
CA GLY A 177 -5.40 16.54 4.22
C GLY A 177 -6.89 16.74 4.43
N SER A 178 -7.35 17.97 4.24
CA SER A 178 -8.76 18.34 4.27
C SER A 178 -9.21 18.76 2.88
N TYR A 179 -9.97 17.88 2.23
CA TYR A 179 -10.39 18.06 0.85
C TYR A 179 -11.84 18.52 0.70
N GLY A 180 -12.57 18.76 1.80
CA GLY A 180 -14.02 19.03 1.74
C GLY A 180 -14.41 20.19 0.83
N ASN A 181 -13.60 21.25 0.77
CA ASN A 181 -13.85 22.41 -0.09
C ASN A 181 -13.44 22.19 -1.56
N ILE A 182 -12.63 21.16 -1.82
CA ILE A 182 -12.05 20.87 -3.14
C ILE A 182 -12.81 19.71 -3.80
N LEU A 183 -13.07 18.63 -3.07
CA LEU A 183 -13.85 17.47 -3.52
C LEU A 183 -15.36 17.76 -3.38
N THR A 184 -15.82 18.72 -4.18
CA THR A 184 -17.26 18.95 -4.40
C THR A 184 -17.92 17.72 -5.01
N GLU A 185 -19.26 17.63 -4.98
CA GLU A 185 -20.02 16.50 -5.55
C GLU A 185 -19.63 16.24 -7.01
N LYS A 186 -19.59 17.28 -7.83
CA LYS A 186 -19.12 17.18 -9.22
C LYS A 186 -17.72 16.58 -9.35
N ARG A 187 -16.76 17.02 -8.54
CA ARG A 187 -15.38 16.47 -8.61
C ARG A 187 -15.31 15.03 -8.13
N LEU A 188 -16.14 14.64 -7.16
CA LEU A 188 -16.27 13.26 -6.73
C LEU A 188 -16.88 12.37 -7.82
N GLU A 189 -17.84 12.89 -8.60
CA GLU A 189 -18.37 12.24 -9.79
C GLU A 189 -17.29 12.07 -10.87
N ASP A 190 -16.56 13.14 -11.20
CA ASP A 190 -15.47 13.09 -12.20
C ASP A 190 -14.39 12.07 -11.79
N LEU A 191 -14.00 12.05 -10.52
CA LEU A 191 -13.06 11.05 -9.98
C LEU A 191 -13.62 9.64 -10.06
N SER A 192 -14.90 9.45 -9.71
CA SER A 192 -15.54 8.14 -9.77
C SER A 192 -15.64 7.63 -11.21
N GLU A 193 -15.93 8.50 -12.17
CA GLU A 193 -15.94 8.14 -13.60
C GLU A 193 -14.54 7.73 -14.08
N TRP A 194 -13.51 8.48 -13.72
CA TRP A 194 -12.12 8.14 -14.03
C TRP A 194 -11.71 6.79 -13.42
N VAL A 195 -12.03 6.54 -12.15
CA VAL A 195 -11.77 5.24 -11.51
C VAL A 195 -12.54 4.13 -12.23
N ASN A 196 -13.82 4.32 -12.54
CA ASN A 196 -14.61 3.32 -13.29
C ASN A 196 -13.96 2.93 -14.64
N LYS A 197 -13.26 3.86 -15.29
CA LYS A 197 -12.52 3.62 -16.56
C LYS A 197 -11.16 2.94 -16.38
N GLY A 198 -10.76 2.58 -15.16
CA GLY A 198 -9.49 1.92 -14.87
C GLY A 198 -8.50 2.76 -14.07
N GLY A 199 -8.88 3.97 -13.67
CA GLY A 199 -8.08 4.79 -12.76
C GLY A 199 -7.95 4.15 -11.37
N LYS A 200 -6.86 4.48 -10.67
CA LYS A 200 -6.62 4.04 -9.30
C LYS A 200 -6.47 5.20 -8.35
N LEU A 201 -7.41 5.35 -7.42
CA LEU A 201 -7.35 6.36 -6.37
C LEU A 201 -6.77 5.77 -5.07
N ILE A 202 -5.75 6.38 -4.49
CA ILE A 202 -5.16 5.98 -3.21
C ILE A 202 -5.35 7.12 -2.22
N ALA A 203 -6.20 6.92 -1.21
CA ALA A 203 -6.46 7.91 -0.16
C ALA A 203 -5.78 7.50 1.15
N LEU A 204 -5.00 8.42 1.73
CA LEU A 204 -4.26 8.20 2.97
C LEU A 204 -4.83 9.03 4.12
N ASP A 205 -4.98 8.38 5.27
CA ASP A 205 -5.29 9.00 6.56
C ASP A 205 -6.54 9.90 6.46
N ASN A 206 -6.44 11.21 6.75
CA ASN A 206 -7.59 12.10 6.72
C ASN A 206 -8.20 12.31 5.33
N ALA A 207 -7.50 11.96 4.24
CA ALA A 207 -8.09 11.94 2.91
C ALA A 207 -9.25 10.93 2.81
N VAL A 208 -9.15 9.80 3.52
CA VAL A 208 -10.22 8.79 3.57
C VAL A 208 -11.50 9.38 4.14
N ALA A 209 -11.40 10.27 5.14
CA ALA A 209 -12.55 10.94 5.73
C ALA A 209 -13.29 11.85 4.73
N SER A 210 -12.60 12.35 3.70
CA SER A 210 -13.21 13.18 2.66
C SER A 210 -14.02 12.37 1.65
N LEU A 211 -13.76 11.06 1.54
CA LEU A 211 -14.50 10.12 0.69
C LEU A 211 -15.61 9.38 1.45
N ALA A 212 -15.47 9.23 2.77
CA ALA A 212 -16.37 8.43 3.57
C ALA A 212 -17.82 8.93 3.54
N GLY A 213 -18.74 8.03 3.19
CA GLY A 213 -20.17 8.34 3.07
C GLY A 213 -20.55 9.18 1.84
N LYS A 214 -19.63 9.43 0.91
CA LYS A 214 -19.93 10.09 -0.37
C LYS A 214 -20.43 9.09 -1.40
N ALA A 215 -21.27 9.56 -2.33
CA ALA A 215 -21.76 8.72 -3.42
C ALA A 215 -20.59 8.15 -4.24
N GLY A 216 -20.68 6.86 -4.60
CA GLY A 216 -19.62 6.14 -5.29
C GLY A 216 -18.55 5.54 -4.36
N PHE A 217 -18.37 6.02 -3.13
CA PHE A 217 -17.33 5.54 -2.21
C PHE A 217 -17.93 4.69 -1.09
N GLU A 218 -17.49 3.43 -0.99
CA GLU A 218 -18.09 2.43 -0.09
C GLU A 218 -17.56 2.49 1.34
N ILE A 219 -16.48 3.23 1.58
CA ILE A 219 -15.93 3.42 2.92
C ILE A 219 -16.90 4.27 3.76
N LYS A 220 -17.18 3.83 5.00
CA LYS A 220 -18.07 4.52 5.94
C LYS A 220 -17.43 4.56 7.32
N LYS A 221 -17.59 5.68 8.03
CA LYS A 221 -17.27 5.73 9.46
C LYS A 221 -18.21 4.77 10.19
N LYS A 222 -17.72 4.08 11.21
CA LYS A 222 -18.61 3.32 12.09
C LYS A 222 -19.52 4.30 12.81
N GLU A 223 -20.80 4.00 12.83
CA GLU A 223 -21.75 4.74 13.65
C GLU A 223 -21.36 4.54 15.12
N ASP A 224 -21.26 5.65 15.84
CA ASP A 224 -21.28 5.58 17.29
C ASP A 224 -22.63 4.99 17.71
N LYS A 225 -22.64 4.15 18.76
CA LYS A 225 -23.91 3.76 19.38
C LYS A 225 -24.64 5.06 19.70
N LYS A 226 -25.80 5.30 19.08
CA LYS A 226 -26.62 6.49 19.34
C LYS A 226 -26.75 6.63 20.85
N GLU A 227 -26.26 7.74 21.39
CA GLU A 227 -26.56 8.11 22.77
C GLU A 227 -28.08 8.23 22.87
N ASP A 228 -28.65 7.67 23.94
CA ASP A 228 -30.09 7.61 24.14
C ASP A 228 -30.62 9.06 24.10
N PRO A 229 -31.62 9.42 23.27
CA PRO A 229 -32.13 10.79 23.18
C PRO A 229 -32.74 11.32 24.49
N LYS A 230 -32.81 10.47 25.54
CA LYS A 230 -33.08 10.83 26.93
C LYS A 230 -31.80 11.07 27.75
N GLN A 231 -30.70 11.48 27.12
CA GLN A 231 -29.49 11.84 27.82
C GLN A 231 -29.82 12.95 28.83
N ASP A 232 -29.61 12.65 30.11
CA ASP A 232 -29.97 13.56 31.18
C ASP A 232 -29.19 14.87 30.99
N SER A 233 -29.86 16.01 31.00
CA SER A 233 -29.23 17.32 30.73
C SER A 233 -28.05 17.63 31.66
N TYR A 234 -28.00 16.96 32.82
CA TYR A 234 -26.91 17.02 33.79
C TYR A 234 -25.63 16.28 33.33
N GLU A 235 -25.68 15.32 32.40
CA GLU A 235 -24.48 14.68 31.83
C GLU A 235 -23.69 15.64 30.91
N LEU A 236 -24.33 16.71 30.43
CA LEU A 236 -23.66 17.80 29.73
C LEU A 236 -22.83 18.67 30.69
N LEU A 237 -23.12 18.63 32.01
CA LEU A 237 -22.39 19.38 33.03
C LEU A 237 -21.09 18.65 33.41
N LYS A 238 -20.11 18.74 32.53
CA LYS A 238 -18.77 18.19 32.76
C LYS A 238 -17.96 19.09 33.68
N ASN A 239 -17.29 18.49 34.66
CA ASN A 239 -16.39 19.24 35.55
C ASN A 239 -15.15 19.70 34.78
N TYR A 240 -14.87 21.00 34.78
CA TYR A 240 -13.71 21.57 34.09
C TYR A 240 -12.37 20.95 34.55
N GLY A 241 -12.27 20.52 35.81
CA GLY A 241 -11.11 19.80 36.34
C GLY A 241 -10.85 18.43 35.71
N ASN A 242 -11.87 17.81 35.09
CA ASN A 242 -11.77 16.50 34.45
C ASN A 242 -11.56 16.57 32.93
N ARG A 243 -11.56 17.77 32.34
CA ARG A 243 -11.54 17.97 30.88
C ARG A 243 -10.39 17.24 30.16
N GLU A 244 -9.21 17.21 30.78
CA GLU A 244 -8.03 16.55 30.21
C GLU A 244 -8.23 15.03 30.16
N ARG A 245 -8.65 14.42 31.28
CA ARG A 245 -8.95 12.98 31.35
C ARG A 245 -10.04 12.59 30.35
N GLU A 246 -11.07 13.42 30.21
CA GLU A 246 -12.16 13.18 29.27
C GLU A 246 -11.68 13.26 27.81
N SER A 247 -10.89 14.26 27.44
CA SER A 247 -10.25 14.36 26.11
C SER A 247 -9.39 13.13 25.83
N LEU A 248 -8.50 12.78 26.76
CA LEU A 248 -7.60 11.64 26.61
C LEU A 248 -8.33 10.30 26.45
N SER A 249 -9.59 10.19 26.91
CA SER A 249 -10.39 8.97 26.72
C SER A 249 -10.82 8.74 25.27
N GLU A 250 -10.80 9.80 24.45
CA GLU A 250 -11.16 9.81 23.03
C GLU A 250 -9.96 10.01 22.10
N ASP A 251 -8.80 10.33 22.67
CA ASP A 251 -7.58 10.57 21.89
C ASP A 251 -6.78 9.29 21.56
N ILE A 252 -6.05 9.36 20.45
CA ILE A 252 -4.99 8.42 20.09
C ILE A 252 -3.80 9.18 19.49
N PRO A 253 -2.89 9.69 20.33
CA PRO A 253 -1.70 10.41 19.85
C PRO A 253 -0.76 9.50 19.03
N GLY A 254 -0.80 8.19 19.28
CA GLY A 254 0.00 7.18 18.60
C GLY A 254 0.06 5.88 19.38
N ALA A 255 -0.33 4.78 18.74
CA ALA A 255 -0.23 3.44 19.31
C ALA A 255 0.12 2.40 18.26
N ILE A 256 0.82 1.34 18.68
CA ILE A 256 1.16 0.24 17.78
C ILE A 256 0.01 -0.77 17.79
N TYR A 257 -0.50 -1.05 16.60
CA TYR A 257 -1.48 -2.11 16.37
C TYR A 257 -0.89 -3.17 15.45
N ARG A 258 -1.11 -4.43 15.79
CA ARG A 258 -0.85 -5.57 14.90
C ARG A 258 -2.15 -5.89 14.17
N LEU A 259 -2.24 -5.52 12.90
CA LEU A 259 -3.40 -5.78 12.05
C LEU A 259 -3.48 -7.26 11.66
N ASP A 260 -4.70 -7.76 11.54
CA ASP A 260 -4.98 -8.97 10.78
C ASP A 260 -4.90 -8.63 9.29
N LEU A 261 -4.02 -9.32 8.56
CA LEU A 261 -3.73 -9.03 7.16
C LEU A 261 -4.14 -10.22 6.26
N ASP A 262 -4.94 -9.95 5.23
CA ASP A 262 -5.21 -10.89 4.15
C ASP A 262 -4.10 -10.81 3.11
N ASN A 263 -3.08 -11.66 3.28
CA ASN A 263 -1.93 -11.72 2.40
C ASN A 263 -2.17 -12.46 1.06
N SER A 264 -3.41 -12.88 0.78
CA SER A 264 -3.81 -13.38 -0.54
C SER A 264 -4.20 -12.25 -1.50
N HIS A 265 -4.46 -11.05 -0.99
CA HIS A 265 -4.77 -9.88 -1.79
C HIS A 265 -3.48 -9.15 -2.25
N PRO A 266 -3.38 -8.63 -3.50
CA PRO A 266 -2.15 -8.01 -4.02
C PRO A 266 -1.58 -6.87 -3.19
N LEU A 267 -2.44 -6.12 -2.50
CA LEU A 267 -2.03 -5.06 -1.55
C LEU A 267 -1.11 -5.60 -0.43
N ALA A 268 -1.24 -6.87 -0.06
CA ALA A 268 -0.53 -7.53 1.03
C ALA A 268 0.43 -8.64 0.57
N PHE A 269 0.75 -8.72 -0.73
CA PHE A 269 1.82 -9.60 -1.20
C PHE A 269 3.17 -9.22 -0.57
N GLY A 270 3.97 -10.25 -0.26
CA GLY A 270 5.23 -10.10 0.48
C GLY A 270 5.10 -10.02 1.99
N PHE A 271 3.89 -10.15 2.53
CA PHE A 271 3.65 -10.11 3.98
C PHE A 271 3.14 -11.44 4.54
N SER A 272 3.38 -11.62 5.84
CA SER A 272 2.69 -12.63 6.64
C SER A 272 1.21 -12.22 6.89
N LYS A 273 0.44 -13.05 7.60
CA LYS A 273 -0.95 -12.76 8.00
C LYS A 273 -1.11 -11.61 9.02
N SER A 274 -0.05 -10.86 9.29
CA SER A 274 -0.09 -9.71 10.20
C SER A 274 0.86 -8.60 9.76
N PHE A 275 0.48 -7.36 10.09
CA PHE A 275 1.26 -6.15 9.82
C PHE A 275 1.20 -5.19 11.00
N MET A 276 2.34 -4.62 11.40
CA MET A 276 2.37 -3.59 12.44
C MET A 276 2.14 -2.21 11.82
N VAL A 277 1.16 -1.47 12.35
CA VAL A 277 0.88 -0.09 11.96
C VAL A 277 1.03 0.83 13.16
N LEU A 278 1.54 2.04 12.93
CA LEU A 278 1.42 3.13 13.89
C LEU A 278 0.04 3.76 13.69
N LYS A 279 -0.90 3.43 14.57
CA LYS A 279 -2.24 3.99 14.57
C LYS A 279 -2.18 5.39 15.18
N GLY A 280 -2.43 6.41 14.36
CA GLY A 280 -2.51 7.82 14.77
C GLY A 280 -3.89 8.42 14.55
N ASN A 281 -4.76 7.72 13.81
CA ASN A 281 -6.12 8.18 13.55
C ASN A 281 -7.12 7.47 14.50
N GLY A 282 -7.95 8.22 15.23
CA GLY A 282 -8.98 7.64 16.11
C GLY A 282 -10.25 7.22 15.39
N THR A 283 -10.42 7.59 14.11
CA THR A 283 -11.65 7.38 13.35
C THR A 283 -11.83 5.89 13.01
N PRO A 284 -12.89 5.23 13.51
CA PRO A 284 -13.18 3.86 13.16
C PRO A 284 -13.94 3.80 11.82
N TYR A 285 -13.45 3.00 10.87
CA TYR A 285 -14.15 2.75 9.60
C TYR A 285 -14.77 1.36 9.58
N ALA A 286 -16.00 1.25 9.11
CA ALA A 286 -16.72 -0.01 9.00
C ALA A 286 -16.07 -0.90 7.93
N PHE A 287 -16.25 -2.22 8.05
CA PHE A 287 -15.85 -3.12 6.98
C PHE A 287 -16.60 -2.80 5.68
N LEU A 288 -15.88 -2.86 4.57
CA LEU A 288 -16.48 -2.91 3.24
C LEU A 288 -17.36 -4.17 3.16
N LYS A 289 -18.57 -4.02 2.58
CA LYS A 289 -19.51 -5.13 2.46
C LYS A 289 -19.05 -6.13 1.39
N PRO A 290 -19.49 -7.40 1.48
CA PRO A 290 -19.25 -8.38 0.42
C PRO A 290 -19.68 -7.85 -0.95
N GLY A 291 -18.84 -8.05 -1.97
CA GLY A 291 -19.08 -7.59 -3.34
C GLY A 291 -18.76 -6.11 -3.62
N MET A 292 -18.44 -5.32 -2.59
CA MET A 292 -18.02 -3.91 -2.73
C MET A 292 -16.51 -3.72 -2.67
N GLY A 293 -15.76 -4.75 -2.26
CA GLY A 293 -14.30 -4.71 -2.15
C GLY A 293 -13.77 -5.66 -1.09
N TRP A 294 -12.53 -5.39 -0.66
CA TRP A 294 -11.72 -6.23 0.21
C TRP A 294 -11.25 -5.48 1.46
N ASN A 295 -11.41 -6.12 2.62
CA ASN A 295 -10.91 -5.62 3.90
C ASN A 295 -9.52 -6.24 4.18
N VAL A 296 -8.49 -5.72 3.51
CA VAL A 296 -7.15 -6.32 3.48
C VAL A 296 -6.45 -6.26 4.84
N GLY A 297 -6.54 -5.14 5.54
CA GLY A 297 -5.94 -4.94 6.86
C GLY A 297 -7.00 -4.50 7.85
N THR A 298 -7.21 -5.27 8.91
CA THR A 298 -8.30 -5.03 9.88
C THR A 298 -7.82 -5.04 11.32
N ILE A 299 -8.55 -4.32 12.16
CA ILE A 299 -8.46 -4.40 13.63
C ILE A 299 -9.63 -5.26 14.09
N LYS A 300 -9.32 -6.39 14.72
CA LYS A 300 -10.28 -7.27 15.39
C LYS A 300 -10.15 -7.06 16.91
N THR A 301 -10.23 -8.13 17.70
CA THR A 301 -10.03 -8.11 19.14
C THR A 301 -8.56 -8.30 19.51
N ASN A 302 -8.07 -7.57 20.53
CA ASN A 302 -6.72 -7.68 21.07
C ASN A 302 -5.56 -7.37 20.08
N ASN A 303 -5.80 -6.51 19.09
CA ASN A 303 -4.77 -6.06 18.13
C ASN A 303 -3.87 -4.92 18.66
N HIS A 304 -4.24 -4.24 19.76
CA HIS A 304 -3.41 -3.21 20.40
C HIS A 304 -2.19 -3.86 21.07
N ILE A 305 -0.99 -3.37 20.74
CA ILE A 305 0.29 -3.92 21.25
C ILE A 305 0.90 -2.98 22.29
N SER A 306 1.04 -1.69 21.97
CA SER A 306 1.69 -0.71 22.85
C SER A 306 1.30 0.72 22.48
N GLY A 307 1.70 1.70 23.30
CA GLY A 307 1.32 3.10 23.16
C GLY A 307 -0.05 3.42 23.76
N PHE A 308 -0.37 4.71 23.84
CA PHE A 308 -1.58 5.19 24.49
C PHE A 308 -2.76 5.20 23.52
N VAL A 309 -3.89 4.67 23.97
CA VAL A 309 -5.19 4.77 23.29
C VAL A 309 -6.23 5.04 24.37
N GLY A 310 -6.99 6.11 24.20
CA GLY A 310 -8.12 6.42 25.05
C GLY A 310 -9.10 5.25 25.12
N SER A 311 -9.68 5.00 26.29
CA SER A 311 -10.53 3.82 26.54
C SER A 311 -11.74 3.75 25.60
N LYS A 312 -12.37 4.89 25.28
CA LYS A 312 -13.49 4.95 24.34
C LYS A 312 -13.01 4.68 22.91
N THR A 313 -11.92 5.31 22.48
CA THR A 313 -11.36 5.11 21.13
C THR A 313 -10.89 3.68 20.92
N LYS A 314 -10.23 3.07 21.92
CA LYS A 314 -9.82 1.67 21.89
C LYS A 314 -11.00 0.73 21.65
N ALA A 315 -12.13 0.98 22.32
CA ALA A 315 -13.35 0.19 22.13
C ALA A 315 -13.98 0.40 20.74
N LYS A 316 -13.98 1.65 20.22
CA LYS A 316 -14.55 1.98 18.90
C LYS A 316 -13.77 1.36 17.73
N LEU A 317 -12.44 1.27 17.85
CA LEU A 317 -11.55 0.71 16.82
C LEU A 317 -11.68 -0.80 16.61
N VAL A 318 -12.29 -1.55 17.54
CA VAL A 318 -12.52 -3.00 17.35
C VAL A 318 -13.45 -3.23 16.17
N ASN A 319 -13.16 -4.21 15.31
CA ASN A 319 -13.91 -4.51 14.09
C ASN A 319 -13.94 -3.30 13.12
N SER A 320 -12.77 -2.75 12.81
CA SER A 320 -12.62 -1.68 11.83
C SER A 320 -11.62 -2.05 10.73
N VAL A 321 -11.83 -1.49 9.54
CA VAL A 321 -10.86 -1.58 8.45
C VAL A 321 -9.77 -0.52 8.63
N VAL A 322 -8.53 -0.88 8.28
CA VAL A 322 -7.36 0.02 8.21
C VAL A 322 -6.82 0.10 6.79
N PHE A 323 -6.75 -1.05 6.10
CA PHE A 323 -6.43 -1.12 4.68
C PHE A 323 -7.61 -1.75 3.94
N GLY A 324 -8.30 -0.95 3.13
CA GLY A 324 -9.44 -1.37 2.33
C GLY A 324 -9.19 -1.14 0.85
N VAL A 325 -9.70 -2.02 0.00
CA VAL A 325 -9.66 -1.87 -1.46
C VAL A 325 -11.07 -2.04 -2.00
N GLN A 326 -11.64 -0.97 -2.53
CA GLN A 326 -12.94 -1.00 -3.20
C GLN A 326 -12.74 -1.28 -4.70
N ASP A 327 -13.61 -2.16 -5.21
CA ASP A 327 -13.79 -2.35 -6.65
C ASP A 327 -14.74 -1.27 -7.20
N MET A 328 -14.34 -0.61 -8.29
CA MET A 328 -15.15 0.40 -8.96
C MET A 328 -14.90 0.35 -10.46
N GLY A 329 -15.84 -0.27 -11.19
CA GLY A 329 -15.68 -0.55 -12.62
C GLY A 329 -14.39 -1.33 -12.88
N ASN A 330 -13.58 -0.83 -13.82
CA ASN A 330 -12.27 -1.41 -14.14
C ASN A 330 -11.14 -0.92 -13.23
N GLY A 331 -11.41 0.05 -12.35
CA GLY A 331 -10.43 0.63 -11.45
C GLY A 331 -10.57 0.17 -10.00
N LYS A 332 -9.89 0.89 -9.12
CA LYS A 332 -9.82 0.60 -7.68
C LYS A 332 -9.74 1.88 -6.87
N VAL A 333 -10.38 1.90 -5.70
CA VAL A 333 -10.13 2.90 -4.65
C VAL A 333 -9.47 2.21 -3.46
N ILE A 334 -8.29 2.67 -3.07
CA ILE A 334 -7.50 2.12 -1.96
C ILE A 334 -7.59 3.09 -0.78
N TYR A 335 -8.12 2.61 0.34
CA TYR A 335 -8.23 3.34 1.59
C TYR A 335 -7.14 2.88 2.56
N LEU A 336 -6.22 3.77 2.88
CA LEU A 336 -5.20 3.56 3.89
C LEU A 336 -5.48 4.49 5.07
N THR A 337 -6.28 4.05 6.05
CA THR A 337 -6.77 4.93 7.14
C THR A 337 -5.65 5.46 8.05
N ASP A 338 -4.49 4.82 7.98
CA ASP A 338 -3.24 5.30 8.56
C ASP A 338 -2.16 5.07 7.50
N SER A 339 -1.25 6.04 7.34
CA SER A 339 -0.21 5.94 6.32
C SER A 339 0.78 4.83 6.67
N PRO A 340 1.02 3.84 5.78
CA PRO A 340 2.00 2.79 6.02
C PRO A 340 3.45 3.33 5.98
N ILE A 341 3.67 4.51 5.41
CA ILE A 341 4.99 5.15 5.27
C ILE A 341 5.20 6.35 6.20
N PHE A 342 4.30 6.57 7.17
CA PHE A 342 4.33 7.72 8.08
C PHE A 342 5.72 7.94 8.68
N ARG A 343 6.37 9.06 8.32
CA ARG A 343 7.73 9.45 8.74
C ARG A 343 8.79 8.35 8.63
N GLY A 344 8.59 7.39 7.72
CA GLY A 344 9.47 6.22 7.57
C GLY A 344 9.55 5.30 8.80
N PHE A 345 8.60 5.38 9.74
CA PHE A 345 8.66 4.66 11.02
C PHE A 345 8.74 3.14 10.85
N TRP A 346 7.92 2.57 9.95
CA TRP A 346 7.95 1.14 9.63
C TRP A 346 8.55 0.93 8.24
N HIS A 347 9.74 0.33 8.18
CA HIS A 347 10.38 0.03 6.90
C HIS A 347 9.52 -0.88 6.00
N SER A 348 8.83 -1.86 6.60
CA SER A 348 7.96 -2.81 5.88
C SER A 348 6.76 -2.13 5.21
N GLY A 349 6.27 -1.00 5.74
CA GLY A 349 5.15 -0.27 5.14
C GLY A 349 5.45 0.35 3.77
N LYS A 350 6.74 0.51 3.43
CA LYS A 350 7.18 0.96 2.11
C LYS A 350 6.82 -0.03 1.01
N LEU A 351 6.91 -1.34 1.28
CA LEU A 351 6.49 -2.38 0.33
C LEU A 351 4.97 -2.38 0.16
N LEU A 352 4.20 -2.21 1.24
CA LEU A 352 2.74 -2.15 1.19
C LEU A 352 2.25 -0.96 0.36
N PHE A 353 2.88 0.21 0.51
CA PHE A 353 2.58 1.36 -0.33
C PHE A 353 2.96 1.11 -1.80
N GLY A 354 4.08 0.42 -2.05
CA GLY A 354 4.46 -0.03 -3.39
C GLY A 354 3.43 -0.97 -4.00
N ASN A 355 2.89 -1.92 -3.24
CA ASN A 355 1.83 -2.82 -3.70
C ASN A 355 0.58 -2.04 -4.14
N ALA A 356 0.19 -1.02 -3.37
CA ALA A 356 -0.94 -0.15 -3.72
C ALA A 356 -0.71 0.54 -5.09
N VAL A 357 0.50 1.08 -5.31
CA VAL A 357 0.85 1.78 -6.55
C VAL A 357 0.98 0.81 -7.74
N PHE A 358 1.75 -0.27 -7.58
CA PHE A 358 2.25 -1.07 -8.70
C PHE A 358 1.53 -2.40 -8.90
N LEU A 359 0.91 -3.01 -7.89
CA LEU A 359 0.35 -4.38 -8.01
C LEU A 359 -1.18 -4.42 -8.03
N VAL A 360 -1.85 -3.66 -7.17
CA VAL A 360 -3.31 -3.69 -7.07
C VAL A 360 -3.98 -3.28 -8.39
N GLY A 361 -4.89 -4.12 -8.93
CA GLY A 361 -5.72 -3.80 -10.09
C GLY A 361 -5.03 -3.79 -11.46
N ASN A 362 -3.97 -4.57 -11.66
CA ASN A 362 -3.32 -4.70 -12.98
C ASN A 362 -4.04 -5.62 -13.95
#